data_AF-A0A535TTK0-F1
#
_entry.id   AF-A0A535TTK0-F1
#
_cell.length_a   1.000
_cell.length_b   1.000
_cell.length_c   1.000
_cell.angle_alpha   90.00
_cell.angle_beta   90.00
_cell.angle_gamma   90.00
#
_symmetry.space_group_name_H-M   'P 1'
#
loop_
_entity.id
_entity.type
_entity.pdbx_description
1 polymer ?
#
loop_
_entity_poly.entity_id
_entity_poly.type
_entity_poly.pdbx_seq_one_letter_code
_entity_poly.pdbx_strand_id
1 'polypeptide(L)'
;MVHSPIRTQYLRIKEQNPDAILFFRMGDFFELFDDDAEIVARELEIALTRRDFGRGEKSPMAGIPHHAVDGYIARLVSKGYRVAVCEQTSDPALSKGLVDR
;
A
#
# COMPACT_ATOMS: atom_id res chain seq x y z
N MET A 1 3.15 6.97 19.89
CA MET A 1 3.87 7.83 18.92
C MET A 1 2.83 8.51 18.03
N VAL A 2 3.09 9.73 17.54
CA VAL A 2 2.18 10.42 16.62
C VAL A 2 2.62 10.09 15.19
N HIS A 3 1.88 9.21 14.52
CA HIS A 3 2.09 8.87 13.11
C HIS A 3 1.70 10.04 12.20
N SER A 4 2.27 10.10 10.98
CA SER A 4 1.77 11.02 9.96
C SER A 4 0.34 10.67 9.55
N PRO A 5 -0.47 11.63 9.04
CA PRO A 5 -1.86 11.37 8.67
C PRO A 5 -2.03 10.20 7.71
N ILE A 6 -1.16 10.10 6.70
CA ILE A 6 -1.19 9.01 5.72
C ILE A 6 -0.84 7.66 6.34
N ARG A 7 0.12 7.62 7.28
CA ARG A 7 0.50 6.39 7.96
C ARG A 7 -0.61 5.92 8.89
N THR A 8 -1.24 6.82 9.63
CA THR A 8 -2.42 6.52 10.45
C THR A 8 -3.56 5.92 9.63
N GLN A 9 -3.84 6.49 8.45
CA GLN A 9 -4.89 5.98 7.56
C GLN A 9 -4.56 4.60 7.01
N TYR A 10 -3.31 4.36 6.59
CA TYR A 10 -2.86 3.03 6.16
C TYR A 10 -3.03 1.99 7.27
N LEU A 11 -2.50 2.27 8.47
CA LEU A 11 -2.55 1.33 9.60
C LEU A 11 -3.99 0.99 9.99
N ARG A 12 -4.89 1.98 10.00
CA ARG A 12 -6.31 1.75 10.29
C ARG A 12 -6.98 0.81 9.28
N ILE A 13 -6.66 0.93 7.99
CA ILE A 13 -7.24 0.05 6.95
C ILE A 13 -6.60 -1.34 7.00
N LYS A 14 -5.29 -1.43 7.29
CA LYS A 14 -4.59 -2.69 7.49
C LYS A 14 -5.13 -3.46 8.69
N GLU A 15 -5.46 -2.79 9.79
CA GLU A 15 -6.06 -3.42 10.97
C GLU A 15 -7.41 -4.09 10.69
N GLN A 16 -8.17 -3.57 9.71
CA GLN A 16 -9.43 -4.19 9.25
C GLN A 16 -9.21 -5.39 8.33
N ASN A 17 -7.99 -5.55 7.80
CA ASN A 17 -7.63 -6.57 6.82
C ASN A 17 -6.29 -7.25 7.20
N PRO A 18 -6.17 -7.82 8.42
CA PRO A 18 -4.87 -8.27 8.95
C PRO A 18 -4.25 -9.40 8.12
N ASP A 19 -5.08 -10.28 7.55
CA ASP A 19 -4.63 -11.46 6.77
C ASP A 19 -4.47 -11.19 5.27
N ALA A 20 -4.72 -9.96 4.80
CA ALA A 20 -4.65 -9.62 3.40
C ALA A 20 -3.49 -8.67 3.12
N ILE A 21 -2.83 -8.87 1.99
CA ILE A 21 -1.86 -7.93 1.44
C ILE A 21 -2.63 -6.68 1.01
N LEU A 22 -2.33 -5.53 1.64
CA LEU A 22 -3.04 -4.28 1.38
C LEU A 22 -2.35 -3.49 0.26
N PHE A 23 -2.98 -3.47 -0.90
CA PHE A 23 -2.64 -2.59 -2.01
C PHE A 23 -3.25 -1.22 -1.74
N PHE A 24 -2.44 -0.27 -1.26
CA PHE A 24 -2.91 1.05 -0.85
C PHE A 24 -2.57 2.11 -1.90
N ARG A 25 -3.58 2.66 -2.57
CA ARG A 25 -3.37 3.59 -3.67
C ARG A 25 -2.82 4.93 -3.18
N MET A 26 -1.70 5.33 -3.78
CA MET A 26 -1.05 6.62 -3.61
C MET A 26 -0.67 7.18 -4.98
N GLY A 27 -1.58 7.97 -5.57
CA GLY A 27 -1.41 8.50 -6.92
C GLY A 27 -1.40 7.38 -7.97
N ASP A 28 -0.33 7.30 -8.75
CA ASP A 28 -0.16 6.34 -9.84
C ASP A 28 0.40 4.99 -9.41
N PHE A 29 0.54 4.76 -8.10
CA PHE A 29 1.05 3.51 -7.54
C PHE A 29 0.10 2.93 -6.49
N PHE A 30 0.10 1.61 -6.40
CA PHE A 30 -0.24 0.92 -5.16
C PHE A 30 1.05 0.73 -4.37
N GLU A 31 1.12 1.34 -3.20
CA GLU A 31 2.21 1.15 -2.26
C GLU A 31 1.79 0.16 -1.17
N LEU A 32 2.71 -0.72 -0.82
CA LEU A 32 2.60 -1.69 0.26
C LEU A 32 3.70 -1.40 1.27
N PHE A 33 3.42 -1.59 2.56
CA PHE A 33 4.37 -1.27 3.62
C PHE A 33 4.57 -2.44 4.59
N ASP A 34 5.64 -2.36 5.37
CA ASP A 34 5.96 -3.32 6.42
C ASP A 34 6.02 -4.75 5.85
N ASP A 35 5.43 -5.75 6.51
CA ASP A 35 5.49 -7.15 6.08
C ASP A 35 4.89 -7.39 4.68
N ASP A 36 3.85 -6.63 4.30
CA ASP A 36 3.24 -6.74 2.97
C ASP A 36 4.24 -6.36 1.87
N ALA A 37 5.08 -5.35 2.13
CA ALA A 37 6.13 -4.94 1.20
C ALA A 37 7.17 -6.04 1.01
N GLU A 38 7.61 -6.67 2.10
CA GLU A 38 8.61 -7.73 2.07
C GLU A 38 8.10 -8.97 1.33
N ILE A 39 6.85 -9.36 1.60
CA ILE A 39 6.18 -10.45 0.89
C ILE A 39 6.09 -10.13 -0.60
N VAL A 40 5.53 -8.99 -0.97
CA VAL A 40 5.32 -8.67 -2.39
C VAL A 40 6.64 -8.50 -3.15
N ALA A 41 7.64 -7.87 -2.55
CA ALA A 41 8.95 -7.73 -3.16
C ALA A 41 9.59 -9.09 -3.47
N ARG A 42 9.51 -10.04 -2.51
CA ARG A 42 10.02 -11.40 -2.70
C ARG A 42 9.20 -12.19 -3.72
N GLU A 43 7.88 -12.21 -3.58
CA GLU A 43 7.02 -13.09 -4.37
C GLU A 43 6.89 -12.67 -5.84
N LEU A 44 7.00 -11.36 -6.10
CA LEU A 44 6.83 -10.77 -7.42
C LEU A 44 8.14 -10.30 -8.06
N GLU A 45 9.26 -10.43 -7.33
CA GLU A 45 10.61 -10.01 -7.74
C GLU A 45 10.69 -8.52 -8.09
N ILE A 46 10.09 -7.68 -7.23
CA ILE A 46 10.14 -6.22 -7.37
C ILE A 46 11.01 -5.60 -6.28
N ALA A 47 11.44 -4.34 -6.50
CA ALA A 47 12.33 -3.66 -5.58
C ALA A 47 11.69 -3.44 -4.20
N LEU A 48 12.38 -3.89 -3.15
CA LEU A 48 12.10 -3.50 -1.77
C LEU A 48 12.88 -2.23 -1.43
N THR A 49 12.16 -1.17 -1.09
CA THR A 49 12.74 0.12 -0.71
C THR A 49 12.27 0.53 0.68
N ARG A 50 12.41 1.80 1.06
CA ARG A 50 11.90 2.32 2.33
C ARG A 50 11.17 3.63 2.11
N ARG A 51 10.02 3.78 2.78
CA ARG A 51 9.26 5.03 2.86
C ARG A 51 9.57 5.75 4.16
N ASP A 52 9.94 7.02 4.06
CA ASP A 52 10.00 7.93 5.21
C ASP A 52 8.63 8.61 5.37
N PHE A 53 8.01 8.43 6.53
CA PHE A 53 6.73 9.03 6.88
C PHE A 53 6.90 10.33 7.68
N GLY A 54 8.13 10.82 7.83
CA GLY A 54 8.50 11.91 8.72
C GLY A 54 8.62 11.45 10.17
N ARG A 55 9.06 12.36 11.07
CA ARG A 55 9.19 12.11 12.52
C ARG A 55 10.09 10.91 12.88
N GLY A 56 11.03 10.55 11.99
CA GLY A 56 11.94 9.41 12.16
C GLY A 56 11.30 8.06 11.86
N GLU A 57 10.06 8.02 11.37
CA GLU A 57 9.36 6.79 11.01
C GLU A 57 9.72 6.36 9.59
N LYS A 58 10.38 5.20 9.47
CA LYS A 58 10.72 4.59 8.18
C LYS A 58 10.20 3.15 8.13
N SER A 59 9.58 2.78 7.01
CA SER A 59 9.08 1.41 6.81
C SER A 59 9.57 0.81 5.51
N PRO A 60 9.74 -0.52 5.44
CA PRO A 60 9.83 -1.25 4.18
C PRO A 60 8.69 -0.85 3.25
N MET A 61 8.98 -0.76 1.95
CA MET A 61 8.01 -0.34 0.94
C MET A 61 8.25 -1.06 -0.38
N ALA A 62 7.17 -1.56 -0.99
CA ALA A 62 7.13 -2.01 -2.37
C ALA A 62 6.04 -1.23 -3.12
N GLY A 63 6.24 -0.98 -4.42
CA GLY A 63 5.32 -0.18 -5.23
C GLY A 63 5.03 -0.85 -6.56
N ILE A 64 3.76 -0.87 -6.95
CA ILE A 64 3.29 -1.40 -8.23
C ILE A 64 2.52 -0.30 -8.97
N PRO A 65 2.82 -0.02 -10.25
CA PRO A 65 2.07 0.96 -11.02
C PRO A 65 0.59 0.59 -11.10
N HIS A 66 -0.30 1.55 -10.81
CA HIS A 66 -1.76 1.33 -10.76
C HIS A 66 -2.29 0.71 -12.06
N HIS A 67 -1.83 1.20 -13.23
CA HIS A 67 -2.27 0.71 -14.54
C HIS A 67 -1.84 -0.73 -14.86
N ALA A 68 -0.91 -1.30 -14.09
CA ALA A 68 -0.41 -2.65 -14.28
C ALA A 68 -0.83 -3.62 -13.16
N VAL A 69 -1.60 -3.14 -12.17
CA VAL A 69 -1.83 -3.84 -10.89
C VAL A 69 -2.49 -5.20 -11.05
N ASP A 70 -3.43 -5.34 -11.99
CA ASP A 70 -4.24 -6.55 -12.15
C ASP A 70 -3.39 -7.81 -12.36
N GLY A 71 -2.33 -7.70 -13.16
CA GLY A 71 -1.41 -8.82 -13.41
C GLY A 71 -0.63 -9.24 -12.15
N TYR A 72 -0.24 -8.28 -11.31
CA TYR A 72 0.45 -8.56 -10.04
C TYR A 72 -0.50 -9.19 -9.01
N ILE A 73 -1.73 -8.67 -8.92
CA ILE A 73 -2.77 -9.24 -8.06
C ILE A 73 -3.06 -10.69 -8.47
N ALA A 74 -3.25 -10.95 -9.76
CA ALA A 74 -3.49 -12.30 -10.26
C ALA A 74 -2.37 -13.28 -9.87
N ARG A 75 -1.11 -12.86 -9.97
CA ARG A 75 0.05 -13.66 -9.53
C ARG A 75 0.00 -13.95 -8.03
N LEU A 76 -0.29 -12.97 -7.18
CA LEU A 76 -0.40 -13.18 -5.73
C LEU A 76 -1.56 -14.11 -5.36
N VAL A 77 -2.73 -13.91 -5.96
CA VAL A 77 -3.91 -14.75 -5.73
C VAL A 77 -3.64 -16.20 -6.16
N SER A 78 -2.95 -16.41 -7.29
CA SER A 78 -2.56 -17.76 -7.74
C SER A 78 -1.62 -18.49 -6.77
N LYS A 79 -0.87 -17.74 -5.96
CA LYS A 79 0.00 -18.25 -4.89
C LYS A 79 -0.74 -18.43 -3.55
N GLY A 80 -2.04 -18.14 -3.49
CA GLY A 80 -2.87 -18.31 -2.29
C GLY A 80 -2.93 -17.10 -1.36
N TYR A 81 -2.39 -15.95 -1.76
CA TYR A 81 -2.49 -14.73 -0.96
C TYR A 81 -3.87 -14.09 -1.07
N ARG A 82 -4.39 -13.60 0.06
CA ARG A 82 -5.54 -12.70 0.09
C ARG A 82 -5.04 -11.29 -0.21
N VAL A 83 -5.75 -10.57 -1.07
CA VAL A 83 -5.41 -9.21 -1.47
C VAL A 83 -6.57 -8.28 -1.16
N ALA A 84 -6.28 -7.15 -0.52
CA ALA A 84 -7.21 -6.06 -0.30
C ALA A 84 -6.77 -4.86 -1.16
N VAL A 85 -7.67 -4.31 -1.97
CA VAL A 85 -7.40 -3.16 -2.83
C VAL A 85 -8.08 -1.94 -2.22
N CYS A 86 -7.28 -0.92 -1.92
CA CYS A 86 -7.73 0.31 -1.29
C CYS A 86 -7.47 1.47 -2.25
N GLU A 87 -8.55 1.94 -2.87
CA GLU A 87 -8.57 3.00 -3.88
C GLU A 87 -8.61 4.39 -3.27
N GLN A 88 -8.40 5.42 -4.09
CA GLN A 88 -8.72 6.80 -3.74
C GLN A 88 -10.11 7.12 -4.29
N THR A 89 -11.06 7.45 -3.41
CA THR A 89 -12.47 7.65 -3.79
C THR A 89 -12.81 9.09 -4.16
N SER A 90 -11.94 10.04 -3.79
CA SER A 90 -12.08 11.46 -4.06
C SER A 90 -10.99 11.94 -5.04
N ASP A 91 -11.32 12.92 -5.89
CA ASP A 91 -10.36 13.52 -6.83
C ASP A 91 -9.26 14.27 -6.03
N PRO A 92 -7.98 13.89 -6.15
CA PRO A 92 -6.87 14.56 -5.49
C PRO A 92 -6.77 16.06 -5.80
N ALA A 93 -7.20 16.48 -6.99
CA ALA A 93 -7.20 17.88 -7.40
C ALA A 93 -8.26 18.72 -6.67
N LEU A 94 -9.30 18.07 -6.15
CA LEU A 94 -10.39 18.70 -5.41
C LEU A 94 -10.24 18.55 -3.89
N SER A 95 -9.40 17.61 -3.42
CA SER A 95 -9.18 17.37 -2.01
C SER A 95 -8.22 18.39 -1.37
N LYS A 96 -8.72 19.16 -0.39
CA LYS A 96 -7.87 19.94 0.52
C LYS A 96 -7.37 19.06 1.67
N GLY A 97 -6.37 18.21 1.39
CA GLY A 97 -5.73 17.39 2.42
C GLY A 97 -5.66 15.90 2.07
N LEU A 98 -5.73 15.05 3.10
CA LEU A 98 -5.67 13.60 2.95
C LEU A 98 -6.88 13.11 2.13
N VAL A 99 -6.63 12.35 1.06
CA VAL A 99 -7.68 11.85 0.18
C VAL A 99 -8.42 10.69 0.83
N ASP A 100 -9.73 10.64 0.64
CA ASP A 100 -10.58 9.55 1.11
C ASP A 100 -10.26 8.24 0.39
N ARG A 101 -10.46 7.14 1.10
CA ARG A 101 -10.23 5.78 0.64
C ARG A 101 -11.35 4.86 1.08
#